data_AF-A0A3B9NIN3-F1
#
_entry.id   AF-A0A3B9NIN3-F1
#
_cell.length_a   1.000
_cell.length_b   1.000
_cell.length_c   1.000
_cell.angle_alpha   90.00
_cell.angle_beta   90.00
_cell.angle_gamma   90.00
#
_symmetry.space_group_name_H-M   'P 1'
#
loop_
_entity.id
_entity.type
_entity.pdbx_description
1 polymer ?
#
loop_
_entity_poly.entity_id
_entity_poly.type
_entity_poly.pdbx_seq_one_letter_code
_entity_poly.pdbx_strand_id
1 'polypeptide(L)'
;MRAKIDATTFITKLFFSITLVLTVSMAFAQNKTVTGTVKDAKTKNPIPYATVAVVGAPASAGTTTSTNANGEFKLVFPTSYVKIRASYIGYDSKDAFVTNDATQTKEILMDQQDNMLEEVVVKATKKKYSNKDNPAVALIRKVIENKEKNRLSGQQYAEFDQYEKMSLGLSNLSEKFVNKKIFKNYQFLFETDDSAKTANKYVLPAFIEEKMSKVYYRKDPSKTKQYILGDQRAQFDPRFIDNDGLTAYFNKLYEQVDIYDNNISLVTNQFLSPIA
;
A
#
# COMPACT_ATOMS: atom_id res chain seq x y z
N MET A 1 -22.26 36.99 62.02
CA MET A 1 -23.45 37.11 61.15
C MET A 1 -23.15 36.31 59.87
N ARG A 2 -23.54 35.03 59.79
CA ARG A 2 -23.31 34.20 58.60
C ARG A 2 -24.47 34.47 57.64
N ALA A 3 -24.22 35.18 56.54
CA ALA A 3 -25.21 35.36 55.48
C ALA A 3 -25.64 33.97 54.99
N LYS A 4 -26.88 33.58 55.25
CA LYS A 4 -27.49 32.40 54.62
C LYS A 4 -27.59 32.75 53.14
N ILE A 5 -26.71 32.16 52.34
CA ILE A 5 -26.84 32.22 50.88
C ILE A 5 -28.08 31.38 50.57
N ASP A 6 -29.19 32.04 50.21
CA ASP A 6 -30.41 31.34 49.81
C ASP A 6 -30.08 30.44 48.62
N ALA A 7 -30.26 29.13 48.79
CA ALA A 7 -29.85 28.12 47.81
C ALA A 7 -30.44 28.38 46.41
N THR A 8 -31.62 28.99 46.34
CA THR A 8 -32.28 29.41 45.11
C THR A 8 -31.49 30.47 44.35
N THR A 9 -30.90 31.45 45.05
CA THR A 9 -30.06 32.51 44.47
C THR A 9 -28.69 31.98 44.01
N PHE A 10 -28.16 30.96 44.68
CA PHE A 10 -26.93 30.29 44.28
C PHE A 10 -27.12 29.46 42.99
N ILE A 11 -28.23 28.72 42.91
CA ILE A 11 -28.58 27.91 41.73
C ILE A 11 -28.83 28.81 40.50
N THR A 12 -29.53 29.93 40.65
CA THR A 12 -29.76 30.87 39.53
C THR A 12 -28.47 31.52 39.04
N LYS A 13 -27.56 31.91 39.94
CA LYS A 13 -26.24 32.45 39.57
C LYS A 13 -25.37 31.41 38.87
N LEU A 14 -25.39 30.16 39.32
CA LEU A 14 -24.67 29.05 38.67
C LEU A 14 -25.21 28.78 37.27
N PHE A 15 -26.54 28.76 37.10
CA PHE A 15 -27.17 28.57 35.79
C PHE A 15 -26.83 29.70 34.82
N PHE A 16 -26.82 30.95 35.30
CA PHE A 16 -26.41 32.11 34.51
C PHE A 16 -24.93 32.04 34.11
N SER A 17 -24.05 31.64 35.03
CA SER A 17 -22.61 31.46 34.75
C SER A 17 -22.35 30.35 33.74
N ILE A 18 -23.06 29.23 33.81
CA ILE A 18 -22.96 28.13 32.84
C ILE A 18 -23.45 28.58 31.47
N THR A 19 -24.57 29.32 31.43
CA THR A 19 -25.11 29.89 30.18
C THR A 19 -24.12 30.87 29.54
N LEU A 20 -23.45 31.71 30.34
CA LEU A 20 -22.45 32.66 29.85
C LEU A 20 -21.19 31.97 29.31
N VAL A 21 -20.72 30.90 29.95
CA VAL A 21 -19.58 30.11 29.45
C VAL A 21 -19.93 29.40 28.15
N LEU A 22 -21.16 28.90 28.01
CA LEU A 22 -21.65 28.28 26.78
C LEU A 22 -21.72 29.29 25.61
N THR A 23 -22.17 30.53 25.84
CA THR A 23 -22.26 31.53 24.77
C THR A 23 -20.90 32.05 24.32
N VAL A 24 -19.91 32.16 25.22
CA VAL A 24 -18.53 32.54 24.85
C VAL A 24 -17.86 31.46 23.99
N SER A 25 -18.15 30.17 24.23
CA SER A 25 -17.60 29.07 23.42
C SER A 25 -18.07 29.09 21.97
N MET A 26 -19.30 29.56 21.69
CA MET A 26 -19.82 29.72 20.33
C MET A 26 -19.11 30.84 19.54
N ALA A 27 -18.55 31.85 20.23
CA ALA A 27 -17.83 32.95 19.59
C ALA A 27 -16.46 32.53 19.01
N PHE A 28 -15.87 31.42 19.50
CA PHE A 28 -14.59 30.90 19.03
C PHE A 28 -14.68 30.00 17.78
N ALA A 29 -15.89 29.74 17.26
CA ALA A 29 -16.15 28.90 16.08
C ALA A 29 -16.47 29.72 14.81
N GLN A 30 -15.83 30.88 14.61
CA GLN A 30 -16.03 31.66 13.40
C GLN A 30 -15.37 30.99 12.20
N ASN A 31 -16.19 30.56 11.24
CA ASN A 31 -15.75 30.05 9.96
C ASN A 31 -15.72 31.18 8.93
N LYS A 32 -14.77 31.12 8.01
CA LYS A 32 -14.75 31.94 6.79
C LYS A 32 -14.97 31.08 5.56
N THR A 33 -15.54 31.70 4.53
CA THR A 33 -15.82 31.07 3.25
C THR A 33 -14.92 31.67 2.18
N VAL A 34 -14.17 30.82 1.50
CA VAL A 34 -13.37 31.20 0.33
C VAL A 34 -13.99 30.56 -0.90
N THR A 35 -14.42 31.38 -1.84
CA THR A 35 -14.82 30.96 -3.18
C THR A 35 -13.73 31.33 -4.17
N GLY A 36 -13.73 30.74 -5.36
CA GLY A 36 -12.70 31.08 -6.32
C GLY A 36 -12.67 30.20 -7.55
N THR A 37 -11.69 30.48 -8.41
CA THR A 37 -11.39 29.66 -9.58
C THR A 37 -9.92 29.24 -9.58
N VAL A 38 -9.66 28.01 -10.04
CA VAL A 38 -8.32 27.50 -10.31
C VAL A 38 -8.13 27.43 -11.82
N LYS A 39 -7.07 28.06 -12.32
CA LYS A 39 -6.78 28.16 -13.76
C LYS A 39 -5.32 27.87 -14.04
N ASP A 40 -5.06 27.45 -15.27
CA ASP A 40 -3.72 27.31 -15.81
C ASP A 40 -3.08 28.70 -15.98
N ALA A 41 -1.86 28.86 -15.48
CA ALA A 41 -1.18 30.16 -15.47
C ALA A 41 -0.87 30.69 -16.88
N LYS A 42 -0.58 29.81 -17.85
CA LYS A 42 -0.19 30.14 -19.22
C LYS A 42 -1.41 30.35 -20.11
N THR A 43 -2.32 29.37 -20.15
CA THR A 43 -3.46 29.36 -21.08
C THR A 43 -4.69 30.07 -20.52
N LYS A 44 -4.73 30.34 -19.21
CA LYS A 44 -5.89 30.89 -18.48
C LYS A 44 -7.15 30.02 -18.52
N ASN A 45 -7.03 28.79 -19.01
CA ASN A 45 -8.13 27.83 -19.01
C ASN A 45 -8.43 27.32 -17.58
N PRO A 46 -9.69 27.05 -17.25
CA PRO A 46 -10.05 26.48 -15.95
C PRO A 46 -9.45 25.08 -15.77
N ILE A 47 -9.02 24.77 -14.55
CA ILE A 47 -8.55 23.44 -14.17
C ILE A 47 -9.67 22.75 -13.38
N PRO A 48 -10.41 21.81 -14.01
CA PRO A 48 -11.47 21.09 -13.35
C PRO A 48 -10.92 20.03 -12.39
N TYR A 49 -11.66 19.74 -11.32
CA TYR A 49 -11.35 18.71 -10.33
C TYR A 49 -9.99 18.87 -9.61
N ALA A 50 -9.42 20.09 -9.59
CA ALA A 50 -8.27 20.43 -8.78
C ALA A 50 -8.62 20.40 -7.29
N THR A 51 -7.73 19.85 -6.47
CA THR A 51 -7.91 19.80 -5.02
C THR A 51 -7.47 21.11 -4.39
N VAL A 52 -8.34 21.73 -3.59
CA VAL A 52 -8.06 22.94 -2.82
C VAL A 52 -8.20 22.62 -1.34
N ALA A 53 -7.10 22.72 -0.59
CA ALA A 53 -7.04 22.35 0.82
C ALA A 53 -6.45 23.47 1.69
N VAL A 54 -6.88 23.55 2.95
CA VAL A 54 -6.29 24.46 3.94
C VAL A 54 -4.94 23.93 4.39
N VAL A 55 -3.91 24.76 4.34
CA VAL A 55 -2.56 24.37 4.75
C VAL A 55 -2.47 24.36 6.28
N GLY A 56 -2.02 23.23 6.84
CA GLY A 56 -1.85 23.04 8.29
C GLY A 56 -3.08 22.47 9.01
N ALA A 57 -4.19 22.23 8.30
CA ALA A 57 -5.36 21.55 8.86
C ALA A 57 -5.31 20.03 8.58
N PRO A 58 -5.80 19.18 9.49
CA PRO A 58 -5.95 17.75 9.20
C PRO A 58 -7.02 17.53 8.12
N ALA A 59 -6.74 16.64 7.16
CA ALA A 59 -7.62 16.38 6.00
C ALA A 59 -9.03 15.89 6.39
N SER A 60 -9.18 15.31 7.58
CA SER A 60 -10.46 14.82 8.12
C SER A 60 -11.41 15.93 8.62
N ALA A 61 -10.99 17.19 8.61
CA ALA A 61 -11.76 18.31 9.18
C ALA A 61 -12.66 19.06 8.17
N GLY A 62 -12.93 18.51 6.99
CA GLY A 62 -13.73 19.21 5.96
C GLY A 62 -13.02 20.44 5.37
N THR A 63 -11.70 20.53 5.54
CA THR A 63 -10.84 21.64 5.10
C THR A 63 -10.26 21.41 3.71
N THR A 64 -10.90 20.54 2.92
CA THR A 64 -10.55 20.26 1.52
C THR A 64 -11.80 20.25 0.66
N THR A 65 -11.67 20.71 -0.58
CA THR A 65 -12.71 20.70 -1.60
C THR A 65 -12.08 20.47 -2.98
N SER A 66 -12.89 20.16 -3.98
CA SER A 66 -12.45 20.04 -5.37
C SER A 66 -13.13 21.08 -6.25
N THR A 67 -12.45 21.54 -7.29
CA THR A 67 -13.08 22.42 -8.29
C THR A 67 -14.11 21.68 -9.14
N ASN A 68 -15.13 22.38 -9.62
CA ASN A 68 -16.12 21.86 -10.57
C ASN A 68 -15.57 21.86 -12.01
N ALA A 69 -16.40 21.50 -13.00
CA ALA A 69 -16.03 21.49 -14.42
C ALA A 69 -15.56 22.86 -14.96
N ASN A 70 -15.98 23.96 -14.34
CA ASN A 70 -15.58 25.32 -14.68
C ASN A 70 -14.36 25.82 -13.87
N GLY A 71 -13.72 24.93 -13.09
CA GLY A 71 -12.58 25.28 -12.24
C GLY A 71 -12.96 26.06 -10.98
N GLU A 72 -14.25 26.18 -10.64
CA GLU A 72 -14.72 26.93 -9.48
C GLU A 72 -14.72 26.07 -8.21
N PHE A 73 -14.40 26.67 -7.07
CA PHE A 73 -14.47 26.02 -5.76
C PHE A 73 -15.15 26.90 -4.70
N LYS A 74 -15.63 26.23 -3.65
CA LYS A 74 -16.09 26.85 -2.41
C LYS A 74 -15.55 26.04 -1.24
N LEU A 75 -14.85 26.69 -0.32
CA LEU A 75 -14.24 26.08 0.84
C LEU A 75 -14.59 26.87 2.10
N VAL A 76 -15.04 26.19 3.15
CA VAL A 76 -15.41 26.80 4.44
C VAL A 76 -14.50 26.23 5.52
N PHE A 77 -13.84 27.09 6.29
CA PHE A 77 -12.89 26.66 7.31
C PHE A 77 -12.71 27.69 8.43
N PRO A 78 -12.16 27.29 9.60
CA PRO A 78 -11.96 28.20 10.72
C PRO A 78 -11.05 29.40 10.39
N THR A 79 -11.35 30.57 10.99
CA THR A 79 -10.57 31.80 10.78
C THR A 79 -9.11 31.72 11.21
N SER A 80 -8.74 30.72 12.03
CA SER A 80 -7.37 30.48 12.49
C SER A 80 -6.38 30.14 11.37
N TYR A 81 -6.84 29.67 10.22
CA TYR A 81 -5.98 29.35 9.08
C TYR A 81 -5.91 30.50 8.07
N VAL A 82 -4.71 30.80 7.58
CA VAL A 82 -4.45 31.95 6.69
C VAL A 82 -4.00 31.56 5.29
N LYS A 83 -3.97 30.27 4.97
CA LYS A 83 -3.41 29.76 3.71
C LYS A 83 -4.19 28.56 3.17
N ILE A 84 -4.45 28.58 1.87
CA ILE A 84 -4.98 27.44 1.10
C ILE A 84 -3.96 27.04 0.03
N ARG A 85 -4.00 25.79 -0.39
CA ARG A 85 -3.17 25.20 -1.44
C ARG A 85 -4.05 24.56 -2.49
N ALA A 86 -3.84 24.92 -3.76
CA ALA A 86 -4.38 24.19 -4.90
C ALA A 86 -3.34 23.17 -5.40
N SER A 87 -3.81 21.99 -5.79
CA SER A 87 -2.97 20.92 -6.33
C SER A 87 -3.76 20.10 -7.36
N TYR A 88 -3.07 19.68 -8.42
CA TYR A 88 -3.60 18.86 -9.49
C TYR A 88 -2.46 18.12 -10.18
N ILE A 89 -2.73 16.92 -10.70
CA ILE A 89 -1.70 16.11 -11.35
C ILE A 89 -1.20 16.83 -12.61
N GLY A 90 0.12 16.94 -12.76
CA GLY A 90 0.76 17.63 -13.87
C GLY A 90 0.92 19.15 -13.65
N TYR A 91 0.63 19.66 -12.45
CA TYR A 91 0.80 21.07 -12.09
C TYR A 91 1.54 21.23 -10.76
N ASP A 92 2.33 22.30 -10.67
CA ASP A 92 2.97 22.70 -9.43
C ASP A 92 1.92 23.18 -8.43
N SER A 93 1.99 22.69 -7.18
CA SER A 93 1.05 23.09 -6.15
C SER A 93 1.21 24.58 -5.83
N LYS A 94 0.10 25.33 -5.76
CA LYS A 94 0.11 26.78 -5.53
C LYS A 94 -0.54 27.15 -4.20
N ASP A 95 0.20 27.89 -3.39
CA ASP A 95 -0.31 28.48 -2.14
C ASP A 95 -0.95 29.84 -2.40
N ALA A 96 -2.10 30.10 -1.78
CA ALA A 96 -2.75 31.39 -1.74
C ALA A 96 -3.08 31.80 -0.30
N PHE A 97 -2.74 33.04 0.06
CA PHE A 97 -3.07 33.61 1.36
C PHE A 97 -4.51 34.14 1.36
N VAL A 98 -5.20 33.89 2.47
CA VAL A 98 -6.60 34.28 2.70
C VAL A 98 -6.69 35.30 3.82
N THR A 99 -7.56 36.30 3.68
CA THR A 99 -7.82 37.30 4.71
C THR A 99 -8.70 36.71 5.82
N ASN A 100 -8.98 37.49 6.87
CA ASN A 100 -9.90 37.11 7.94
C ASN A 100 -11.37 37.49 7.65
N ASP A 101 -11.67 37.97 6.44
CA ASP A 101 -13.02 38.32 6.03
C ASP A 101 -13.91 37.07 6.00
N ALA A 102 -15.18 37.24 6.39
CA ALA A 102 -16.15 36.15 6.47
C ALA A 102 -16.38 35.47 5.11
N THR A 103 -16.32 36.25 4.03
CA THR A 103 -16.41 35.77 2.64
C THR A 103 -15.35 36.45 1.79
N GLN A 104 -14.68 35.69 0.93
CA GLN A 104 -13.70 36.23 -0.02
C GLN A 104 -13.60 35.37 -1.27
N THR A 105 -13.23 36.00 -2.38
CA THR A 105 -13.01 35.32 -3.67
C THR A 105 -11.53 35.31 -4.02
N LYS A 106 -11.00 34.18 -4.50
CA LYS A 106 -9.60 34.02 -4.92
C LYS A 106 -9.49 33.42 -6.31
N GLU A 107 -8.58 33.95 -7.11
CA GLU A 107 -8.12 33.28 -8.34
C GLU A 107 -6.76 32.65 -8.07
N ILE A 108 -6.62 31.35 -8.36
CA ILE A 108 -5.37 30.60 -8.17
C ILE A 108 -4.87 30.17 -9.53
N LEU A 109 -3.69 30.68 -9.91
CA LEU A 109 -3.01 30.34 -11.15
C LEU A 109 -1.94 29.28 -10.86
N MET A 110 -2.07 28.11 -11.49
CA MET A 110 -1.15 26.99 -11.35
C MET A 110 -0.28 26.84 -12.58
N ASP A 111 1.02 26.63 -12.37
CA ASP A 111 2.00 26.40 -13.42
C ASP A 111 2.05 24.90 -13.75
N GLN A 112 2.09 24.55 -15.04
CA GLN A 112 2.22 23.16 -15.47
C GLN A 112 3.60 22.62 -15.06
N GLN A 113 3.63 21.46 -14.42
CA GLN A 113 4.84 20.83 -13.94
C GLN A 113 5.50 20.05 -15.09
N ASP A 114 6.63 20.55 -15.58
CA ASP A 114 7.46 19.84 -16.56
C ASP A 114 8.31 18.78 -15.85
N ASN A 115 7.71 17.61 -15.59
CA ASN A 115 8.46 16.45 -15.12
C ASN A 115 9.20 15.80 -16.30
N MET A 116 10.35 16.35 -16.69
CA MET A 116 11.30 15.62 -17.51
C MET A 116 11.94 14.52 -16.66
N LEU A 117 11.40 13.31 -16.74
CA LEU A 117 12.10 12.11 -16.27
C LEU A 117 13.26 11.84 -17.22
N GLU A 118 14.44 11.53 -16.68
CA GLU A 118 15.55 11.06 -17.52
C GLU A 118 15.16 9.74 -18.20
N GLU A 119 15.04 9.78 -19.52
CA GLU A 119 14.75 8.59 -20.31
C GLU A 119 16.00 7.70 -20.36
N VAL A 120 15.97 6.58 -19.63
CA VAL A 120 17.01 5.56 -19.71
C VAL A 120 16.72 4.64 -20.89
N VAL A 121 17.34 4.92 -22.04
CA VAL A 121 17.22 4.07 -23.22
C VAL A 121 18.17 2.87 -23.08
N VAL A 122 17.65 1.72 -22.66
CA VAL A 122 18.41 0.46 -22.60
C VAL A 122 18.55 -0.12 -24.02
N LYS A 123 19.65 0.21 -24.69
CA LYS A 123 19.99 -0.41 -25.99
C LYS A 123 20.78 -1.70 -25.75
N ALA A 124 20.18 -2.85 -26.07
CA ALA A 124 20.89 -4.12 -26.09
C ALA A 124 21.94 -4.11 -27.20
N THR A 125 23.17 -3.70 -26.88
CA THR A 125 24.30 -3.88 -27.79
C THR A 125 24.69 -5.36 -27.76
N LYS A 126 24.82 -5.99 -28.93
CA LYS A 126 25.38 -7.35 -29.06
C LYS A 126 26.87 -7.35 -28.72
N LYS A 127 27.23 -7.06 -27.48
CA LYS A 127 28.60 -7.12 -26.98
C LYS A 127 28.88 -8.54 -26.53
N LYS A 128 29.97 -9.14 -27.01
CA LYS A 128 30.42 -10.45 -26.53
C LYS A 128 30.66 -10.36 -25.02
N TYR A 129 30.04 -11.25 -24.26
CA TYR A 129 30.23 -11.31 -22.81
C TYR A 129 31.72 -11.55 -22.50
N SER A 130 32.25 -10.78 -21.57
CA SER A 130 33.61 -10.92 -21.03
C SER A 130 33.53 -10.82 -19.50
N ASN A 131 34.30 -11.66 -18.81
CA ASN A 131 34.46 -11.58 -17.36
C ASN A 131 35.43 -10.47 -16.94
N LYS A 132 36.35 -10.09 -17.82
CA LYS A 132 37.34 -9.05 -17.57
C LYS A 132 36.68 -7.67 -17.74
N ASP A 133 36.87 -6.79 -16.76
CA ASP A 133 36.36 -5.42 -16.71
C ASP A 133 34.83 -5.30 -16.83
N ASN A 134 34.09 -6.32 -16.40
CA ASN A 134 32.63 -6.32 -16.41
C ASN A 134 32.10 -5.84 -15.06
N PRO A 135 31.41 -4.67 -15.00
CA PRO A 135 30.87 -4.13 -13.76
C PRO A 135 29.89 -5.08 -13.06
N ALA A 136 29.12 -5.89 -13.81
CA ALA A 136 28.21 -6.87 -13.22
C ALA A 136 28.98 -7.96 -12.47
N VAL A 137 30.09 -8.45 -13.04
CA VAL A 137 30.95 -9.45 -12.38
C VAL A 137 31.60 -8.87 -11.13
N ALA A 138 32.05 -7.60 -11.18
CA ALA A 138 32.60 -6.91 -10.02
C ALA A 138 31.55 -6.74 -8.90
N LEU A 139 30.29 -6.46 -9.25
CA LEU A 139 29.19 -6.38 -8.30
C LEU A 139 28.92 -7.75 -7.65
N ILE A 140 28.78 -8.80 -8.46
CA ILE A 140 28.53 -10.17 -7.95
C ILE A 140 29.65 -10.62 -7.02
N ARG A 141 30.93 -10.32 -7.33
CA ARG A 141 32.05 -10.60 -6.41
C ARG A 141 31.87 -9.93 -5.05
N LYS A 142 31.49 -8.65 -5.02
CA LYS A 142 31.22 -7.95 -3.75
C LYS A 142 30.06 -8.56 -2.97
N VAL A 143 29.01 -9.02 -3.67
CA VAL A 143 27.88 -9.74 -3.05
C VAL A 143 28.37 -11.04 -2.41
N ILE A 144 29.17 -11.83 -3.13
CA ILE A 144 29.76 -13.08 -2.63
C ILE A 144 30.66 -12.84 -1.42
N GLU A 145 31.56 -11.86 -1.50
CA GLU A 145 32.48 -11.51 -0.40
C GLU A 145 31.76 -11.09 0.89
N ASN A 146 30.56 -10.51 0.77
CA ASN A 146 29.78 -10.02 1.89
C ASN A 146 28.57 -10.91 2.23
N LYS A 147 28.42 -12.08 1.59
CA LYS A 147 27.24 -12.92 1.75
C LYS A 147 26.95 -13.29 3.20
N GLU A 148 27.98 -13.68 3.96
CA GLU A 148 27.82 -14.07 5.38
C GLU A 148 27.34 -12.92 6.27
N LYS A 149 27.69 -11.68 5.92
CA LYS A 149 27.22 -10.48 6.63
C LYS A 149 25.81 -10.09 6.21
N ASN A 150 25.50 -10.23 4.91
CA ASN A 150 24.21 -9.83 4.34
C ASN A 150 23.11 -10.89 4.54
N ARG A 151 23.50 -12.14 4.81
CA ARG A 151 22.58 -13.22 5.22
C ARG A 151 21.78 -12.81 6.45
N LEU A 152 20.52 -13.26 6.50
CA LEU A 152 19.65 -13.05 7.65
C LEU A 152 20.27 -13.62 8.94
N SER A 153 20.90 -14.78 8.85
CA SER A 153 21.64 -15.42 9.95
C SER A 153 22.86 -14.63 10.43
N GLY A 154 23.39 -13.75 9.58
CA GLY A 154 24.49 -12.83 9.88
C GLY A 154 24.10 -11.74 10.87
N GLN A 155 22.83 -11.31 10.86
CA GLN A 155 22.29 -10.22 11.66
C GLN A 155 22.11 -10.61 13.13
N GLN A 156 22.27 -9.65 14.05
CA GLN A 156 22.04 -9.90 15.49
C GLN A 156 20.56 -10.14 15.80
N TYR A 157 19.71 -9.33 15.16
CA TYR A 157 18.25 -9.40 15.24
C TYR A 157 17.69 -9.15 13.85
N ALA A 158 16.59 -9.82 13.51
CA ALA A 158 15.82 -9.48 12.32
C ALA A 158 14.32 -9.62 12.60
N GLU A 159 13.55 -8.70 12.04
CA GLU A 159 12.09 -8.69 12.10
C GLU A 159 11.59 -8.40 10.69
N PHE A 160 10.70 -9.26 10.19
CA PHE A 160 10.11 -9.08 8.87
C PHE A 160 8.74 -9.75 8.79
N ASP A 161 7.94 -9.21 7.89
CA ASP A 161 6.68 -9.82 7.49
C ASP A 161 6.96 -10.81 6.35
N GLN A 162 6.49 -12.04 6.51
CA GLN A 162 6.63 -13.14 5.56
C GLN A 162 5.25 -13.48 5.00
N TYR A 163 5.13 -13.33 3.68
CA TYR A 163 3.98 -13.80 2.92
C TYR A 163 4.38 -15.03 2.11
N GLU A 164 3.63 -16.12 2.30
CA GLU A 164 3.82 -17.38 1.62
C GLU A 164 2.55 -17.73 0.86
N LYS A 165 2.70 -18.11 -0.41
CA LYS A 165 1.61 -18.61 -1.25
C LYS A 165 2.03 -19.91 -1.89
N MET A 166 1.39 -20.99 -1.48
CA MET A 166 1.57 -22.30 -2.07
C MET A 166 0.40 -22.59 -2.99
N SER A 167 0.69 -22.94 -4.24
CA SER A 167 -0.30 -23.38 -5.21
C SER A 167 0.18 -24.66 -5.86
N LEU A 168 -0.61 -25.71 -5.77
CA LEU A 168 -0.35 -26.96 -6.49
C LEU A 168 -1.40 -27.13 -7.57
N GLY A 169 -0.93 -27.45 -8.77
CA GLY A 169 -1.78 -27.80 -9.89
C GLY A 169 -1.35 -29.13 -10.50
N LEU A 170 -2.32 -29.94 -10.89
CA LEU A 170 -2.06 -31.14 -11.69
C LEU A 170 -1.94 -30.74 -13.16
N SER A 171 -0.81 -31.04 -13.78
CA SER A 171 -0.57 -30.80 -15.21
C SER A 171 -0.69 -32.08 -16.04
N ASN A 172 -0.77 -31.95 -17.37
CA ASN A 172 -0.87 -33.07 -18.32
C ASN A 172 -2.09 -33.99 -18.09
N LEU A 173 -3.25 -33.41 -17.74
CA LEU A 173 -4.48 -34.19 -17.58
C LEU A 173 -5.00 -34.68 -18.94
N SER A 174 -5.30 -35.98 -19.03
CA SER A 174 -5.90 -36.56 -20.25
C SER A 174 -7.30 -35.98 -20.52
N GLU A 175 -7.69 -35.83 -21.78
CA GLU A 175 -9.05 -35.40 -22.16
C GLU A 175 -10.14 -36.30 -21.54
N LYS A 176 -9.86 -37.60 -21.39
CA LYS A 176 -10.78 -38.55 -20.72
C LYS A 176 -11.02 -38.20 -19.25
N PHE A 177 -10.02 -37.66 -18.56
CA PHE A 177 -10.13 -37.23 -17.17
C PHE A 177 -10.95 -35.94 -17.07
N VAL A 178 -10.61 -34.94 -17.89
CA VAL A 178 -11.30 -33.65 -17.96
C VAL A 178 -12.79 -33.84 -18.28
N ASN A 179 -13.13 -34.73 -19.22
CA ASN A 179 -14.51 -34.96 -19.65
C ASN A 179 -15.33 -35.92 -18.77
N LYS A 180 -14.86 -36.31 -17.58
CA LYS A 180 -15.67 -37.15 -16.67
C LYS A 180 -16.91 -36.38 -16.20
N LYS A 181 -18.06 -37.06 -16.10
CA LYS A 181 -19.34 -36.48 -15.64
C LYS A 181 -19.24 -35.77 -14.29
N ILE A 182 -18.34 -36.20 -13.40
CA ILE A 182 -18.10 -35.57 -12.10
C ILE A 182 -17.59 -34.13 -12.20
N PHE A 183 -16.91 -33.79 -13.30
CA PHE A 183 -16.34 -32.46 -13.54
C PHE A 183 -17.20 -31.57 -14.44
N LYS A 184 -18.41 -32.01 -14.83
CA LYS A 184 -19.29 -31.26 -15.75
C LYS A 184 -19.58 -29.83 -15.28
N ASN A 185 -19.73 -29.62 -13.98
CA ASN A 185 -19.98 -28.30 -13.38
C ASN A 185 -18.69 -27.54 -13.02
N TYR A 186 -17.53 -28.17 -13.20
CA TYR A 186 -16.20 -27.66 -12.84
C TYR A 186 -15.31 -27.47 -14.07
N GLN A 187 -15.92 -27.40 -15.27
CA GLN A 187 -15.19 -27.30 -16.53
C GLN A 187 -14.32 -26.04 -16.62
N PHE A 188 -14.71 -24.97 -15.90
CA PHE A 188 -13.97 -23.72 -15.76
C PHE A 188 -12.56 -23.91 -15.17
N LEU A 189 -12.32 -25.00 -14.42
CA LEU A 189 -11.00 -25.31 -13.85
C LEU A 189 -10.01 -25.85 -14.89
N PHE A 190 -10.48 -26.17 -16.09
CA PHE A 190 -9.70 -26.73 -17.19
C PHE A 190 -9.63 -25.77 -18.39
N GLU A 191 -9.86 -24.47 -18.18
CA GLU A 191 -9.67 -23.49 -19.26
C GLU A 191 -8.17 -23.30 -19.56
N THR A 192 -7.83 -23.27 -20.84
CA THR A 192 -6.47 -23.05 -21.30
C THR A 192 -6.13 -21.57 -21.23
N ASP A 193 -5.04 -21.22 -20.55
CA ASP A 193 -4.52 -19.86 -20.59
C ASP A 193 -3.95 -19.57 -21.98
N ASP A 194 -4.67 -18.77 -22.79
CA ASP A 194 -4.31 -18.39 -24.16
C ASP A 194 -2.94 -17.67 -24.24
N SER A 195 -2.41 -17.21 -23.10
CA SER A 195 -1.13 -16.50 -22.99
C SER A 195 0.09 -17.43 -23.05
N ALA A 196 -0.10 -18.74 -22.85
CA ALA A 196 0.99 -19.71 -22.85
C ALA A 196 1.16 -20.36 -24.24
N LYS A 197 2.11 -19.87 -25.05
CA LYS A 197 2.50 -20.45 -26.37
C LYS A 197 3.09 -21.87 -26.31
N THR A 198 2.89 -22.62 -25.23
CA THR A 198 3.33 -24.00 -25.07
C THR A 198 2.12 -24.90 -24.96
N ALA A 199 1.98 -25.79 -25.94
CA ALA A 199 0.85 -26.68 -26.14
C ALA A 199 0.40 -27.43 -24.86
N ASN A 200 -0.91 -27.40 -24.65
CA ASN A 200 -1.70 -28.46 -24.03
C ASN A 200 -1.33 -28.85 -22.59
N LYS A 201 -1.56 -27.94 -21.63
CA LYS A 201 -1.49 -28.26 -20.21
C LYS A 201 -2.71 -27.72 -19.48
N TYR A 202 -3.77 -28.52 -19.44
CA TYR A 202 -4.78 -28.36 -18.40
C TYR A 202 -4.08 -28.41 -17.04
N VAL A 203 -4.14 -27.32 -16.28
CA VAL A 203 -3.63 -27.24 -14.91
C VAL A 203 -4.82 -27.17 -13.99
N LEU A 204 -5.19 -28.29 -13.35
CA LEU A 204 -6.23 -28.29 -12.33
C LEU A 204 -5.62 -27.80 -11.02
N PRO A 205 -5.97 -26.61 -10.49
CA PRO A 205 -5.53 -26.19 -9.17
C PRO A 205 -6.08 -27.18 -8.14
N ALA A 206 -5.17 -27.95 -7.54
CA ALA A 206 -5.44 -29.00 -6.58
C ALA A 206 -5.19 -28.55 -5.14
N PHE A 207 -4.60 -27.38 -4.91
CA PHE A 207 -4.42 -26.82 -3.57
C PHE A 207 -3.96 -25.37 -3.66
N ILE A 208 -4.50 -24.48 -2.84
CA ILE A 208 -3.98 -23.12 -2.65
C ILE A 208 -4.00 -22.79 -1.15
N GLU A 209 -2.88 -22.32 -0.62
CA GLU A 209 -2.73 -21.80 0.74
C GLU A 209 -1.95 -20.50 0.71
N GLU A 210 -2.48 -19.49 1.40
CA GLU A 210 -1.88 -18.18 1.58
C GLU A 210 -1.70 -17.93 3.09
N LYS A 211 -0.46 -17.68 3.50
CA LYS A 211 -0.09 -17.52 4.90
C LYS A 211 0.70 -16.23 5.08
N MET A 212 0.21 -15.37 5.96
CA MET A 212 0.87 -14.13 6.37
C MET A 212 1.40 -14.32 7.79
N SER A 213 2.68 -14.05 7.99
CA SER A 213 3.34 -14.25 9.27
C SER A 213 4.29 -13.10 9.60
N LYS A 214 4.51 -12.86 10.89
CA LYS A 214 5.57 -11.99 11.37
C LYS A 214 6.67 -12.83 11.99
N VAL A 215 7.89 -12.67 11.48
CA VAL A 215 9.05 -13.49 11.86
C VAL A 215 10.03 -12.64 12.65
N TYR A 216 10.46 -13.19 13.78
CA TYR A 216 11.47 -12.62 14.65
C TYR A 216 12.66 -13.59 14.73
N TYR A 217 13.84 -13.09 14.45
CA TYR A 217 15.09 -13.81 14.55
C TYR A 217 16.03 -13.11 15.52
N ARG A 218 16.73 -13.89 16.34
CA ARG A 218 17.85 -13.46 17.16
C ARG A 218 18.99 -14.46 17.00
N LYS A 219 20.21 -13.95 16.85
CA LYS A 219 21.42 -14.78 16.67
C LYS A 219 21.94 -15.40 17.97
N ASP A 220 21.89 -14.68 19.08
CA ASP A 220 22.44 -15.15 20.36
C ASP A 220 21.49 -14.93 21.57
N PRO A 221 21.03 -15.99 22.25
CA PRO A 221 21.05 -17.37 21.76
C PRO A 221 20.15 -17.49 20.53
N SER A 222 20.58 -18.31 19.57
CA SER A 222 19.93 -18.49 18.28
C SER A 222 18.48 -18.94 18.48
N LYS A 223 17.54 -18.09 18.08
CA LYS A 223 16.11 -18.36 18.21
C LYS A 223 15.34 -17.65 17.10
N THR A 224 14.51 -18.42 16.41
CA THR A 224 13.51 -17.91 15.48
C THR A 224 12.14 -18.11 16.08
N LYS A 225 11.28 -17.10 15.99
CA LYS A 225 9.88 -17.16 16.38
C LYS A 225 9.02 -16.60 15.26
N GLN A 226 8.02 -17.38 14.85
CA GLN A 226 7.05 -16.98 13.84
C GLN A 226 5.68 -16.83 14.49
N TYR A 227 5.01 -15.71 14.21
CA TYR A 227 3.62 -15.47 14.57
C TYR A 227 2.78 -15.47 13.30
N ILE A 228 1.80 -16.35 13.22
CA ILE A 228 0.89 -16.41 12.07
C ILE A 228 -0.17 -15.31 12.27
N LEU A 229 -0.22 -14.34 11.36
CA LEU A 229 -1.17 -13.23 11.37
C LEU A 229 -2.43 -13.55 10.59
N GLY A 230 -2.29 -14.34 9.53
CA GLY A 230 -3.40 -14.78 8.69
C GLY A 230 -3.03 -16.07 7.97
N ASP A 231 -4.04 -16.93 7.80
CA ASP A 231 -3.93 -18.22 7.13
C ASP A 231 -5.25 -18.45 6.40
N GLN A 232 -5.18 -18.52 5.07
CA GLN A 232 -6.32 -18.78 4.21
C GLN A 232 -5.96 -19.88 3.23
N ARG A 233 -6.77 -20.95 3.23
CA ARG A 233 -6.55 -22.11 2.37
C ARG A 233 -7.82 -22.57 1.69
N ALA A 234 -7.70 -23.01 0.45
CA ALA A 234 -8.74 -23.74 -0.25
C ALA A 234 -8.85 -25.14 0.36
N GLN A 235 -9.99 -25.45 0.94
CA GLN A 235 -10.24 -26.74 1.58
C GLN A 235 -11.10 -27.61 0.67
N PHE A 236 -10.70 -28.86 0.52
CA PHE A 236 -11.55 -29.90 -0.03
C PHE A 236 -12.52 -30.40 1.03
N ASP A 237 -13.62 -31.01 0.58
CA ASP A 237 -14.59 -31.63 1.48
C ASP A 237 -13.85 -32.65 2.40
N PRO A 238 -13.84 -32.40 3.73
CA PRO A 238 -13.07 -33.21 4.68
C PRO A 238 -13.47 -34.68 4.71
N ARG A 239 -14.65 -35.03 4.18
CA ARG A 239 -15.12 -36.42 4.09
C ARG A 239 -14.33 -37.24 3.08
N PHE A 240 -13.71 -36.60 2.10
CA PHE A 240 -13.00 -37.27 1.01
C PHE A 240 -11.49 -37.02 1.06
N ILE A 241 -11.05 -35.91 1.67
CA ILE A 241 -9.64 -35.47 1.64
C ILE A 241 -9.21 -34.95 3.02
N ASP A 242 -8.08 -35.46 3.52
CA ASP A 242 -7.39 -34.93 4.69
C ASP A 242 -6.58 -33.68 4.30
N ASN A 243 -7.16 -32.51 4.53
CA ASN A 243 -6.54 -31.23 4.21
C ASN A 243 -5.29 -30.95 5.06
N ASP A 244 -5.28 -31.35 6.33
CA ASP A 244 -4.15 -31.08 7.24
C ASP A 244 -2.95 -31.97 6.91
N GLY A 245 -3.20 -33.24 6.58
CA GLY A 245 -2.18 -34.15 6.08
C GLY A 245 -1.56 -33.67 4.76
N LEU A 246 -2.38 -33.17 3.83
CA LEU A 246 -1.90 -32.56 2.60
C LEU A 246 -1.03 -31.33 2.86
N THR A 247 -1.48 -30.38 3.69
CA THR A 247 -0.69 -29.21 4.08
C THR A 247 0.64 -29.62 4.71
N ALA A 248 0.65 -30.56 5.65
CA ALA A 248 1.88 -31.03 6.29
C ALA A 248 2.86 -31.68 5.29
N TYR A 249 2.33 -32.45 4.34
CA TYR A 249 3.14 -33.05 3.27
C TYR A 249 3.73 -31.98 2.34
N PHE A 250 2.93 -31.02 1.90
CA PHE A 250 3.39 -29.97 1.00
C PHE A 250 4.38 -29.00 1.66
N ASN A 251 4.15 -28.63 2.92
CA ASN A 251 5.10 -27.84 3.70
C ASN A 251 6.46 -28.54 3.88
N LYS A 252 6.51 -29.87 3.77
CA LYS A 252 7.77 -30.62 3.80
C LYS A 252 8.48 -30.66 2.44
N LEU A 253 7.73 -30.57 1.34
CA LEU A 253 8.32 -30.46 -0.01
C LEU A 253 8.92 -29.08 -0.27
N TYR A 254 8.48 -28.07 0.48
CA TYR A 254 8.97 -26.71 0.39
C TYR A 254 10.00 -26.45 1.50
N GLU A 255 11.29 -26.58 1.17
CA GLU A 255 12.36 -26.10 2.04
C GLU A 255 12.47 -24.57 1.98
N GLN A 256 12.82 -23.94 3.10
CA GLN A 256 13.10 -22.50 3.12
C GLN A 256 14.31 -22.22 2.21
N VAL A 257 14.08 -21.48 1.13
CA VAL A 257 15.13 -21.13 0.17
C VAL A 257 15.99 -20.00 0.73
N ASP A 258 17.26 -20.31 1.04
CA ASP A 258 18.29 -19.29 1.24
C ASP A 258 19.07 -19.08 -0.07
N ILE A 259 18.84 -17.93 -0.70
CA ILE A 259 19.52 -17.56 -1.95
C ILE A 259 21.03 -17.41 -1.78
N TYR A 260 21.52 -17.25 -0.55
CA TYR A 260 22.94 -17.11 -0.29
C TYR A 260 23.68 -18.45 -0.19
N ASP A 261 22.97 -19.57 -0.07
CA ASP A 261 23.58 -20.90 -0.14
C ASP A 261 24.11 -21.18 -1.53
N ASN A 262 25.17 -21.99 -1.64
CA ASN A 262 25.78 -22.29 -2.94
C ASN A 262 24.83 -23.12 -3.82
N ASN A 263 24.04 -24.00 -3.18
CA ASN A 263 23.07 -24.85 -3.85
C ASN A 263 21.70 -24.63 -3.20
N ILE A 264 20.71 -24.34 -4.02
CA ILE A 264 19.32 -24.20 -3.62
C ILE A 264 18.61 -25.51 -3.96
N SER A 265 18.14 -26.22 -2.94
CA SER A 265 17.28 -27.39 -3.12
C SER A 265 15.86 -26.94 -3.41
N LEU A 266 15.31 -27.34 -4.56
CA LEU A 266 13.89 -27.18 -4.88
C LEU A 266 13.29 -28.57 -5.12
N VAL A 267 12.43 -28.99 -4.20
CA VAL A 267 11.76 -30.30 -4.20
C VAL A 267 12.77 -31.46 -4.13
N THR A 268 13.25 -31.95 -5.27
CA THR A 268 14.22 -33.06 -5.35
C THR A 268 15.50 -32.69 -6.11
N ASN A 269 15.51 -31.52 -6.75
CA ASN A 269 16.63 -31.07 -7.57
C ASN A 269 17.42 -30.00 -6.85
N GLN A 270 18.74 -30.03 -7.02
CA GLN A 270 19.62 -28.96 -6.57
C GLN A 270 19.94 -28.04 -7.73
N PHE A 271 19.76 -26.75 -7.51
CA PHE A 271 20.10 -25.69 -8.45
C PHE A 271 21.30 -24.92 -7.91
N LEU A 272 22.21 -24.55 -8.80
CA LEU A 272 23.28 -23.62 -8.46
C LEU A 272 22.66 -22.26 -8.11
N SER A 273 23.03 -21.68 -6.98
CA SER A 273 22.54 -20.36 -6.62
C SER A 273 22.99 -19.29 -7.62
N PRO A 274 22.17 -18.25 -7.88
CA PRO A 274 22.55 -17.12 -8.73
C PRO A 274 23.83 -16.39 -8.30
N ILE A 275 24.24 -16.57 -7.04
CA ILE A 275 25.43 -15.94 -6.45
C ILE A 275 26.51 -16.96 -6.06
N ALA A 276 26.44 -18.19 -6.56
CA ALA A 276 27.44 -19.22 -6.31
C ALA A 276 28.78 -18.94 -7.03
#